data_AF-A0A0A8F060-F1
#
_entry.id   AF-A0A0A8F060-F1
#
_cell.length_a   1.000
_cell.length_b   1.000
_cell.length_c   1.000
_cell.angle_alpha   90.00
_cell.angle_beta   90.00
_cell.angle_gamma   90.00
#
_symmetry.space_group_name_H-M   'P 1'
#
loop_
_entity.id
_entity.type
_entity.pdbx_description
1 polymer ?
#
loop_
_entity_poly.entity_id
_entity_poly.type
_entity_poly.pdbx_seq_one_letter_code
_entity_poly.pdbx_strand_id
1 'polypeptide(L)' 'MNVPTLAKGFARFWYAFVIGDDWKIAASVVAVLVVGTVALLAGAGPGGMLAALLALLLMAGFAGVLLIDVRHRGSS' A
#
# COMPACT_ATOMS: atom_id res chain seq x y z
N MET A 1 20.78 -18.04 -9.10
CA MET A 1 19.69 -17.79 -8.14
C MET A 1 18.56 -18.73 -8.46
N ASN A 2 18.03 -19.42 -7.46
CA ASN A 2 17.12 -20.54 -7.66
C ASN A 2 15.69 -20.00 -7.44
N VAL A 3 14.74 -20.36 -8.30
CA VAL A 3 13.31 -20.00 -8.15
C VAL A 3 12.77 -20.16 -6.71
N PRO A 4 13.06 -21.26 -5.97
CA PRO A 4 12.60 -21.41 -4.58
C PRO A 4 13.19 -20.37 -3.61
N THR A 5 14.40 -19.89 -3.85
CA THR A 5 15.03 -18.85 -3.00
C THR A 5 14.35 -17.49 -3.19
N LEU A 6 13.97 -17.17 -4.43
CA LEU A 6 13.19 -15.96 -4.76
C LEU A 6 11.78 -16.02 -4.13
N ALA A 7 11.10 -17.15 -4.27
CA ALA A 7 9.77 -17.35 -3.68
C ALA A 7 9.80 -17.20 -2.15
N LYS A 8 10.82 -17.76 -1.49
CA LYS A 8 11.00 -17.63 -0.04
C LYS A 8 11.29 -16.18 0.39
N GLY A 9 12.07 -15.44 -0.39
CA GLY A 9 12.33 -14.02 -0.16
C GLY A 9 11.06 -13.18 -0.30
N PHE A 10 10.30 -13.42 -1.36
CA PHE A 10 9.02 -12.74 -1.62
C PHE A 10 8.00 -13.00 -0.51
N ALA A 11 7.83 -14.26 -0.07
CA ALA A 11 6.92 -14.60 1.02
C ALA A 11 7.34 -13.94 2.35
N ARG A 12 8.64 -13.87 2.65
CA ARG A 12 9.15 -13.16 3.84
C ARG A 12 8.92 -11.65 3.75
N PHE A 13 9.05 -11.05 2.56
CA PHE A 13 8.72 -9.65 2.36
C PHE A 13 7.24 -9.39 2.66
N TRP A 14 6.33 -10.17 2.08
CA TRP A 14 4.89 -10.02 2.35
C TRP A 14 4.55 -10.25 3.81
N TYR A 15 5.15 -11.24 4.47
CA TYR A 15 4.96 -11.46 5.90
C TYR A 15 5.45 -10.24 6.70
N ALA A 16 6.65 -9.75 6.42
CA ALA A 16 7.20 -8.57 7.08
C ALA A 16 6.41 -7.29 6.77
N PHE A 17 5.81 -7.17 5.60
CA PHE A 17 5.03 -6.00 5.18
C PHE A 17 3.59 -6.00 5.71
N VAL A 18 2.96 -7.17 5.84
CA VAL A 18 1.55 -7.28 6.29
C VAL A 18 1.45 -7.47 7.80
N ILE A 19 2.38 -8.23 8.40
CA ILE A 19 2.35 -8.63 9.81
C ILE A 19 3.45 -7.92 10.61
N GLY A 20 4.61 -7.67 10.01
CA GLY A 20 5.75 -7.03 10.67
C GLY A 20 5.74 -5.49 10.62
N ASP A 21 5.18 -4.90 9.57
CA ASP A 21 4.97 -3.47 9.39
C ASP A 21 3.56 -3.11 9.87
N ASP A 22 3.35 -1.87 10.30
CA ASP A 22 2.10 -1.45 10.94
C ASP A 22 0.92 -1.82 10.03
N TRP A 23 0.04 -2.73 10.47
CA TRP A 23 -1.03 -3.31 9.64
C TRP A 23 -1.94 -2.25 8.99
N LYS A 24 -1.97 -1.05 9.57
CA LYS A 24 -2.65 0.14 9.05
C LYS A 24 -2.06 0.62 7.72
N ILE A 25 -0.74 0.55 7.55
CA ILE A 25 -0.05 0.88 6.30
C ILE A 25 -0.45 -0.12 5.22
N ALA A 26 -0.39 -1.42 5.53
CA ALA A 26 -0.79 -2.47 4.60
C ALA A 26 -2.27 -2.32 4.17
N ALA A 27 -3.17 -2.05 5.12
CA ALA A 27 -4.59 -1.82 4.82
C ALA A 27 -4.82 -0.60 3.91
N SER A 28 -4.07 0.49 4.13
CA SER A 28 -4.11 1.70 3.31
C SER A 28 -3.72 1.42 1.86
N VAL A 29 -2.61 0.69 1.65
CA VAL A 29 -2.16 0.29 0.30
C VAL A 29 -3.21 -0.57 -0.41
N VAL A 30 -3.74 -1.58 0.29
CA VAL A 30 -4.79 -2.45 -0.28
C VAL A 30 -6.03 -1.65 -0.67
N ALA A 31 -6.46 -0.70 0.16
CA ALA A 31 -7.61 0.15 -0.15
C ALA A 31 -7.40 0.96 -1.45
N VAL A 32 -6.22 1.57 -1.62
CA VAL A 32 -5.89 2.33 -2.84
C VAL A 32 -5.88 1.42 -4.07
N LEU A 33 -5.32 0.22 -3.96
CA LEU A 33 -5.30 -0.74 -5.07
C LEU A 33 -6.71 -1.18 -5.45
N VAL A 34 -7.58 -1.47 -4.48
CA VAL A 34 -8.98 -1.82 -4.72
C VAL A 34 -9.72 -0.69 -5.42
N VAL A 35 -9.57 0.56 -4.95
CA VAL A 35 -10.17 1.74 -5.58
C VAL A 35 -9.70 1.87 -7.03
N GLY A 36 -8.40 1.71 -7.28
CA GLY A 36 -7.83 1.77 -8.62
C GLY A 36 -8.36 0.67 -9.55
N THR A 37 -8.44 -0.57 -9.05
CA THR A 37 -9.01 -1.68 -9.83
C THR A 37 -10.47 -1.41 -10.19
N VAL A 38 -11.30 -0.98 -9.24
CA VAL A 38 -12.71 -0.66 -9.49
C VAL A 38 -12.82 0.48 -10.51
N ALA A 39 -12.03 1.55 -10.37
CA ALA A 39 -12.06 2.69 -11.28
C ALA A 39 -11.64 2.31 -12.71
N LEU A 40 -10.64 1.44 -12.85
CA LEU A 40 -10.23 0.91 -14.16
C LEU A 40 -11.33 0.04 -14.79
N LEU A 41 -11.92 -0.87 -14.02
CA LEU A 41 -13.01 -1.74 -14.49
C LEU A 41 -14.26 -0.95 -14.87
N ALA A 42 -14.53 0.16 -14.18
CA ALA A 42 -15.64 1.06 -14.49
C ALA A 42 -15.36 1.99 -15.69
N GLY A 43 -14.15 1.97 -16.25
CA GLY A 43 -13.77 2.88 -17.34
C GLY A 43 -13.77 4.36 -16.92
N ALA A 44 -13.44 4.65 -15.65
CA ALA A 44 -13.62 5.97 -15.04
C ALA A 44 -12.74 7.09 -15.63
N GLY A 45 -11.80 6.76 -16.52
CA GLY A 45 -11.01 7.76 -17.23
C GLY A 45 -9.75 7.20 -17.91
N PRO A 46 -8.90 8.08 -18.48
CA PRO A 46 -7.65 7.69 -19.09
C PRO A 46 -6.69 7.04 -18.07
N GLY A 47 -6.06 5.92 -18.46
CA GLY A 47 -5.20 5.14 -17.56
C GLY A 47 -4.05 5.94 -16.94
N GLY A 48 -3.45 6.88 -17.68
CA GLY A 48 -2.37 7.73 -17.15
C GLY A 48 -2.82 8.67 -16.04
N MET A 49 -4.03 9.24 -16.16
CA MET A 49 -4.62 10.10 -15.12
C MET A 49 -4.97 9.29 -13.88
N LEU A 50 -5.59 8.11 -14.05
CA LEU A 50 -5.89 7.19 -12.96
C LEU A 50 -4.63 6.76 -12.23
N ALA A 51 -3.56 6.41 -12.95
CA ALA A 51 -2.29 6.03 -12.35
C ALA A 51 -1.68 7.17 -11.50
N ALA A 52 -1.70 8.41 -12.01
CA ALA A 52 -1.20 9.57 -11.26
C ALA A 52 -2.02 9.83 -9.98
N LEU A 53 -3.35 9.76 -10.07
CA LEU A 53 -4.23 9.93 -8.91
C LEU A 53 -4.03 8.83 -7.87
N LEU A 54 -3.90 7.57 -8.30
CA LEU A 54 -3.64 6.46 -7.39
C LEU A 54 -2.28 6.58 -6.71
N ALA A 55 -1.25 7.04 -7.43
CA ALA A 55 0.06 7.30 -6.84
C ALA A 55 -0.01 8.38 -5.74
N LEU A 56 -0.75 9.47 -5.98
CA LEU A 56 -0.99 10.51 -4.99
C LEU A 56 -1.77 9.97 -3.78
N LEU A 57 -2.80 9.16 -4.02
CA LEU A 57 -3.60 8.56 -2.96
C LEU A 57 -2.79 7.61 -2.09
N LEU A 58 -1.89 6.83 -2.70
CA LEU A 58 -0.95 5.95 -2.01
C LEU A 58 0.03 6.74 -1.14
N MET A 59 0.60 7.83 -1.67
CA MET A 59 1.46 8.73 -0.91
C MET A 59 0.73 9.37 0.28
N ALA A 60 -0.48 9.88 0.06
CA ALA A 60 -1.28 10.49 1.10
C ALA A 60 -1.67 9.47 2.19
N GLY A 61 -2.08 8.26 1.80
CA GLY A 61 -2.42 7.19 2.72
C GLY A 61 -1.23 6.76 3.58
N PHE A 62 -0.05 6.63 2.98
CA PHE A 62 1.18 6.31 3.70
C PHE A 62 1.58 7.42 4.69
N ALA A 63 1.62 8.66 4.22
CA ALA A 63 1.96 9.82 5.05
C ALA A 63 0.97 10.02 6.21
N GLY A 64 -0.33 9.80 5.95
CA GLY A 64 -1.38 9.88 6.96
C GLY A 64 -1.22 8.85 8.07
N VAL A 65 -0.94 7.59 7.72
CA VAL A 65 -0.71 6.53 8.72
C VAL A 65 0.56 6.81 9.54
N LEU A 66 1.65 7.24 8.88
CA LEU A 66 2.87 7.65 9.60
C LEU A 66 2.61 8.82 10.55
N LEU A 67 1.86 9.82 10.13
CA LEU A 67 1.54 10.96 10.97
C LEU A 67 0.71 10.54 12.20
N ILE A 68 -0.24 9.62 12.01
CA ILE A 68 -1.05 9.08 13.11
C ILE A 68 -0.19 8.27 14.08
N ASP A 69 0.72 7.42 13.56
CA ASP A 69 1.60 6.61 14.41
C ASP A 69 2.57 7.49 15.22
N VAL A 70 3.21 8.47 14.57
CA VAL A 70 4.10 9.43 15.24
C VAL A 70 3.36 10.22 16.33
N ARG A 71 2.13 10.67 16.05
CA ARG A 71 1.30 11.37 17.05
C ARG A 71 0.96 10.48 18.25
N HIS A 72 0.70 9.20 18.04
CA HIS A 72 0.40 8.27 19.14
C HIS A 72 1.62 8.05 20.05
N ARG A 73 2.84 8.01 19.50
CA ARG A 73 4.07 7.80 20.29
C ARG A 73 4.56 9.04 21.05
N GLY A 74 4.25 10.25 20.58
CA GLY A 74 4.64 11.49 21.26
C GLY A 74 3.73 11.91 22.42
N SER A 75 2.62 11.18 22.62
CA SER A 75 1.60 11.44 23.64
C SER A 75 1.74 10.57 24.91
N SER A 76 2.74 9.70 24.97
CA SER A 76 3.07 8.80 26.09
C SER A 76 4.38 9.22 26.74
#